data_AF-A0A7K1SM48-F1
#
_entry.id   AF-A0A7K1SM48-F1
#
_cell.length_a   1.000
_cell.length_b   1.000
_cell.length_c   1.000
_cell.angle_alpha   90.00
_cell.angle_beta   90.00
_cell.angle_gamma   90.00
#
_symmetry.space_group_name_H-M   'P 1'
#
loop_
_entity.id
_entity.type
_entity.pdbx_description
1 polymer ?
#
loop_
_entity_poly.entity_id
_entity_poly.type
_entity_poly.pdbx_seq_one_letter_code
_entity_poly.pdbx_strand_id
1 'polypeptide(L)'
;MVTQNSITLGERLTAPTPKFFKTLRTVVLSLAGVATAIVTAPVALPAIITTVAGYVIAAGTVAGAVSSLPVDFDKLAKQKQ
;
A
#
# COMPACT_ATOMS: atom_id res chain seq x y z
N MET A 1 26.45 -9.70 10.57
CA MET A 1 25.40 -8.67 10.71
C MET A 1 25.26 -7.97 9.37
N VAL A 2 24.13 -8.14 8.68
CA VAL A 2 23.88 -7.49 7.39
C VAL A 2 23.57 -6.02 7.65
N THR A 3 24.45 -5.13 7.21
CA THR A 3 24.31 -3.68 7.40
C THR A 3 23.70 -3.08 6.13
N GLN A 4 22.82 -2.08 6.31
CA GLN A 4 22.17 -1.28 5.25
C GLN A 4 23.09 -0.88 4.08
N ASN A 5 24.36 -0.61 4.37
CA ASN A 5 25.36 -0.12 3.41
C ASN A 5 25.93 -1.19 2.46
N SER A 6 25.62 -2.47 2.65
CA SER A 6 26.16 -3.57 1.82
C SER A 6 25.12 -4.21 0.90
N ILE A 7 23.96 -3.57 0.68
CA ILE A 7 22.85 -4.12 -0.12
C ILE A 7 22.65 -3.23 -1.34
N THR A 8 22.81 -3.81 -2.53
CA THR A 8 22.63 -3.14 -3.83
C THR A 8 21.17 -2.79 -4.08
N LEU A 9 20.89 -1.73 -4.85
CA LEU A 9 19.51 -1.29 -5.14
C LEU A 9 18.64 -2.41 -5.74
N GLY A 10 19.24 -3.29 -6.55
CA GLY A 10 18.58 -4.47 -7.11
C GLY A 10 18.13 -5.50 -6.07
N GLU A 11 18.92 -5.77 -5.03
CA GLU A 11 18.56 -6.69 -3.93
C GLU A 11 17.48 -6.11 -3.01
N ARG A 12 17.39 -4.78 -2.92
CA ARG A 12 16.28 -4.10 -2.22
C ARG A 12 14.96 -4.21 -2.99
N LEU A 13 15.00 -4.24 -4.33
CA LEU A 13 13.81 -4.40 -5.17
C LEU A 13 13.29 -5.84 -5.20
N THR A 14 14.17 -6.83 -5.06
CA THR A 14 13.81 -8.26 -4.99
C THR A 14 13.56 -8.75 -3.55
N ALA A 15 13.72 -7.87 -2.56
CA ALA A 15 13.43 -8.16 -1.17
C ALA A 15 11.99 -8.69 -0.99
N PRO A 16 11.79 -9.79 -0.25
CA PRO A 16 10.47 -10.35 -0.03
C PRO A 16 9.59 -9.33 0.70
N THR A 17 8.54 -8.86 0.01
CA THR A 17 7.63 -7.87 0.56
C THR A 17 6.88 -8.46 1.76
N PRO A 18 6.88 -7.79 2.93
CA PRO A 18 6.23 -8.31 4.13
C PRO A 18 4.74 -8.60 3.90
N LYS A 19 4.22 -9.69 4.49
CA LYS A 19 2.85 -10.18 4.24
C LYS A 19 1.76 -9.11 4.48
N PHE A 20 1.95 -8.24 5.47
CA PHE A 20 1.05 -7.13 5.79
C PHE A 20 0.83 -6.20 4.59
N PHE A 21 1.89 -5.86 3.87
CA PHE A 21 1.86 -4.93 2.72
C PHE A 21 1.21 -5.53 1.49
N LYS A 22 1.45 -6.83 1.29
CA LYS A 22 0.81 -7.58 0.21
C LYS A 22 -0.71 -7.60 0.41
N THR A 23 -1.18 -7.86 1.63
CA THR A 23 -2.61 -7.84 1.96
C THR A 23 -3.19 -6.42 1.83
N LEU A 24 -2.51 -5.40 2.38
CA LEU A 24 -3.02 -4.03 2.30
C LEU A 24 -3.14 -3.53 0.86
N ARG A 25 -2.15 -3.80 0.00
CA ARG A 25 -2.19 -3.45 -1.43
C ARG A 25 -3.41 -4.06 -2.12
N THR A 26 -3.72 -5.33 -1.85
CA THR A 26 -4.90 -6.00 -2.41
C THR A 26 -6.20 -5.35 -1.93
N VAL A 27 -6.31 -4.99 -0.64
CA VAL A 27 -7.50 -4.33 -0.08
C VAL A 27 -7.69 -2.93 -0.67
N VAL A 28 -6.61 -2.17 -0.82
CA VAL A 28 -6.68 -0.82 -1.42
C VAL A 28 -7.04 -0.89 -2.91
N LEU A 29 -6.48 -1.85 -3.66
CA LEU A 29 -6.80 -2.02 -5.09
C LEU A 29 -8.26 -2.44 -5.32
N SER A 30 -8.78 -3.36 -4.49
CA SER A 30 -10.18 -3.79 -4.61
C SER A 30 -11.13 -2.65 -4.26
N LEU A 31 -10.87 -1.93 -3.16
CA LEU A 31 -11.68 -0.78 -2.75
C LEU A 31 -11.62 0.35 -3.78
N ALA A 32 -10.44 0.65 -4.31
CA ALA A 32 -10.27 1.65 -5.37
C ALA A 32 -11.03 1.27 -6.64
N GLY A 33 -10.99 0.00 -7.07
CA GLY A 33 -11.75 -0.48 -8.23
C GLY A 33 -13.26 -0.35 -8.07
N VAL A 34 -13.78 -0.64 -6.87
CA VAL A 34 -15.21 -0.44 -6.57
C VAL A 34 -15.56 1.04 -6.53
N ALA A 35 -14.73 1.87 -5.89
CA ALA A 35 -14.94 3.31 -5.82
C ALA A 35 -14.91 3.98 -7.20
N THR A 36 -13.94 3.63 -8.06
CA THR A 36 -13.86 4.16 -9.42
C THR A 36 -15.05 3.73 -10.27
N ALA A 37 -15.49 2.47 -10.16
CA ALA A 37 -16.69 1.99 -10.84
C ALA A 37 -17.95 2.78 -10.41
N ILE A 38 -18.12 3.02 -9.11
CA ILE A 38 -19.25 3.80 -8.56
C ILE A 38 -19.20 5.26 -9.03
N VAL A 39 -18.02 5.88 -9.07
CA VAL A 39 -17.85 7.27 -9.54
C VAL A 39 -18.13 7.40 -11.05
N THR A 40 -17.79 6.38 -11.85
CA THR A 40 -18.06 6.40 -13.31
C THR A 40 -19.53 6.13 -13.67
N ALA A 41 -20.30 5.51 -12.77
CA ALA A 41 -21.75 5.42 -12.92
C ALA A 41 -22.36 6.74 -12.41
N PRO A 42 -23.09 7.52 -13.23
CA PRO A 42 -23.64 8.81 -12.82
C PRO A 42 -24.87 8.60 -11.92
N VAL A 43 -24.65 8.08 -10.72
CA VAL A 43 -25.62 8.06 -9.63
C VAL A 43 -25.31 9.29 -8.79
N ALA A 44 -26.30 10.19 -8.65
CA ALA A 44 -26.18 11.41 -7.87
C ALA A 44 -25.94 11.07 -6.39
N LEU A 45 -24.67 10.87 -6.02
CA LEU A 45 -24.26 10.59 -4.66
C LEU A 45 -24.46 11.85 -3.79
N PRO A 46 -25.23 11.76 -2.70
CA PRO A 46 -25.45 12.87 -1.78
C PRO A 46 -24.14 13.53 -1.30
N ALA A 47 -24.13 14.86 -1.13
CA ALA A 47 -22.95 15.65 -0.76
C ALA A 47 -22.25 15.21 0.55
N ILE A 48 -22.98 14.52 1.43
CA ILE A 48 -22.44 13.94 2.67
C ILE A 48 -21.50 12.76 2.35
N ILE A 49 -21.84 11.95 1.34
CA ILE A 49 -21.04 10.80 0.95
C ILE A 49 -19.73 11.26 0.29
N THR A 50 -19.77 12.31 -0.53
CA THR A 50 -18.55 12.84 -1.17
C THR A 50 -17.59 13.49 -0.19
N THR A 51 -18.09 14.16 0.86
CA THR A 51 -17.24 14.72 1.93
C THR A 51 -16.59 13.64 2.78
N VAL A 52 -17.34 12.62 3.20
CA VAL A 52 -16.79 11.47 3.94
C VAL A 52 -15.79 10.70 3.07
N ALA A 53 -16.10 10.48 1.79
CA ALA A 53 -15.19 9.84 0.84
C ALA A 53 -13.89 10.62 0.69
N GLY A 54 -13.93 11.96 0.65
CA GLY A 54 -12.73 12.80 0.61
C GLY A 54 -11.78 12.55 1.79
N TYR A 55 -12.30 12.45 3.02
CA TYR A 55 -11.51 12.12 4.21
C TYR A 55 -10.95 10.69 4.17
N VAL A 56 -11.76 9.72 3.74
CA VAL A 56 -11.32 8.32 3.62
C VAL A 56 -10.23 8.17 2.56
N ILE A 57 -10.34 8.88 1.45
CA ILE A 57 -9.30 8.91 0.40
C ILE A 57 -8.01 9.51 0.96
N ALA A 58 -8.08 10.66 1.65
CA ALA A 58 -6.89 11.28 2.25
C ALA A 58 -6.23 10.38 3.30
N ALA A 59 -7.00 9.74 4.17
CA ALA A 59 -6.46 8.79 5.14
C ALA A 59 -5.86 7.55 4.46
N GLY A 60 -6.53 7.03 3.43
CA GLY A 60 -6.09 5.86 2.66
C GLY A 60 -4.82 6.11 1.85
N THR A 61 -4.62 7.31 1.30
CA THR A 61 -3.40 7.66 0.57
C THR A 61 -2.20 7.78 1.49
N VAL A 62 -2.33 8.43 2.65
CA VAL A 62 -1.27 8.52 3.66
C VAL A 62 -0.92 7.12 4.18
N ALA A 63 -1.93 6.32 4.54
CA ALA A 63 -1.72 4.94 4.97
C ALA A 63 -1.03 4.11 3.87
N GLY A 64 -1.45 4.25 2.61
CA GLY A 64 -0.84 3.54 1.47
C GLY A 64 0.60 3.95 1.20
N ALA A 65 0.94 5.24 1.33
CA ALA A 65 2.30 5.75 1.13
C ALA A 65 3.25 5.32 2.26
N VAL A 66 2.82 5.44 3.52
CA VAL A 66 3.61 4.91 4.65
C VAL A 66 3.80 3.41 4.52
N SER A 67 2.83 2.75 3.90
CA SER A 67 2.83 1.33 3.70
C SER A 67 3.65 0.85 2.48
N SER A 68 4.10 1.69 1.56
CA SER A 68 4.93 1.23 0.43
C SER A 68 6.43 1.23 0.73
N LEU A 69 6.82 1.85 1.85
CA LEU A 69 8.20 2.07 2.28
C LEU A 69 8.83 0.95 3.14
N PRO A 70 8.08 0.09 3.86
CA PRO A 70 8.70 -0.84 4.79
C PRO A 70 9.32 -2.05 4.08
N VAL A 71 10.63 -2.18 4.25
CA VAL A 71 11.42 -3.36 3.88
C VAL A 71 11.60 -4.23 5.13
N ASP A 72 11.26 -5.52 5.04
CA ASP A 72 11.37 -6.46 6.16
C ASP A 72 12.83 -6.92 6.33
N PHE A 73 13.60 -6.20 7.16
CA PHE A 73 15.01 -6.50 7.37
C PHE A 73 15.26 -7.84 8.09
N ASP A 74 14.34 -8.27 8.96
CA ASP A 74 14.41 -9.53 9.68
C ASP A 74 14.25 -10.75 8.76
N LYS A 75 13.38 -10.64 7.74
CA LYS A 75 13.24 -11.68 6.70
C LYS A 75 14.41 -11.70 5.73
N LEU A 76 14.94 -10.53 5.36
CA LEU A 76 16.12 -10.42 4.49
C LEU A 76 17.37 -11.06 5.10
N ALA A 77 17.60 -10.88 6.40
CA ALA A 77 18.75 -11.46 7.09
C ALA A 77 18.70 -12.99 7.19
N LYS A 78 17.49 -13.58 7.35
CA LYS A 78 17.29 -15.03 7.42
C LYS A 78 17.37 -15.76 6.08
N GLN A 79 17.14 -15.06 4.97
CA GLN A 79 17.22 -15.67 3.63
C GLN A 79 18.67 -15.75 3.10
N LYS A 80 19.60 -15.00 3.72
CA LYS A 80 21.03 -14.96 3.36
C LYS A 80 21.93 -15.72 4.36
N GLN A 81 21.33 -16.53 5.24
CA GLN A 81 22.03 -17.38 6.20
C GLN A 81 21.84 -18.85 5.83
#